data_AF-A0A3C1TAS9-F1
#
_entry.id   AF-A0A3C1TAS9-F1
#
_cell.length_a   1.000
_cell.length_b   1.000
_cell.length_c   1.000
_cell.angle_alpha   90.00
_cell.angle_beta   90.00
_cell.angle_gamma   90.00
#
_symmetry.space_group_name_H-M   'P 1'
#
loop_
_entity.id
_entity.type
_entity.pdbx_description
1 polymer ?
#
loop_
_entity_poly.entity_id
_entity_poly.type
_entity_poly.pdbx_seq_one_letter_code
_entity_poly.pdbx_strand_id
1 'polypeptide(L)'
;MENRWSKTLGVSCSHCHNLNDWASDEKNDHKIATDMVAMVGKINDEVIAALPSYATKDRKPRIGCSTCHRGEAHPGRPNGARPAGGPGGPPRN
;
A
#
# COMPACT_ATOMS: atom_id res chain seq x y z
N MET A 1 7.30 -13.19 9.62
CA MET A 1 6.60 -11.91 9.42
C MET A 1 6.81 -11.48 7.98
N GLU A 2 5.96 -11.94 7.06
CA GLU A 2 6.04 -11.52 5.66
C GLU A 2 6.02 -9.99 5.54
N ASN A 3 7.02 -9.44 4.87
CA ASN A 3 7.22 -8.01 4.57
C ASN A 3 6.22 -7.47 3.52
N ARG A 4 4.93 -7.73 3.72
CA ARG A 4 3.87 -7.41 2.74
C ARG A 4 3.86 -5.93 2.34
N TRP A 5 4.18 -5.02 3.26
CA TRP A 5 4.30 -3.59 2.99
C TRP A 5 5.37 -3.28 1.95
N SER A 6 6.62 -3.71 2.17
CA SER A 6 7.74 -3.49 1.25
C SER A 6 7.46 -4.04 -0.15
N LYS A 7 6.90 -5.26 -0.24
CA LYS A 7 6.58 -5.87 -1.54
C LYS A 7 5.45 -5.14 -2.26
N THR A 8 4.47 -4.64 -1.52
CA THR A 8 3.27 -4.02 -2.09
C THR A 8 3.49 -2.58 -2.51
N LEU A 9 4.37 -1.87 -1.80
CA LEU A 9 4.71 -0.47 -2.04
C LEU A 9 6.02 -0.30 -2.83
N GLY A 10 6.81 -1.37 -3.01
CA GLY A 10 8.07 -1.30 -3.77
C GLY A 10 9.20 -0.57 -3.06
N VAL A 11 9.18 -0.53 -1.73
CA VAL A 11 10.13 0.25 -0.90
C VAL A 11 10.74 -0.59 0.23
N SER A 12 11.87 -0.15 0.78
CA SER A 12 12.51 -0.76 1.96
C SER A 12 11.91 -0.24 3.27
N CYS A 13 12.19 -0.90 4.40
CA CYS A 13 11.72 -0.47 5.72
C CYS A 13 12.23 0.93 6.09
N SER A 14 13.47 1.25 5.70
CA SER A 14 14.10 2.56 5.94
C SER A 14 13.46 3.71 5.15
N HIS A 15 12.56 3.43 4.20
CA HIS A 15 11.78 4.46 3.52
C HIS A 15 10.81 5.12 4.51
N CYS A 16 10.11 4.32 5.31
CA CYS A 16 9.12 4.82 6.27
C CYS A 16 9.69 4.95 7.69
N HIS A 17 10.53 4.02 8.16
CA HIS A 17 10.95 3.98 9.57
C HIS A 17 12.33 4.60 9.80
N ASN A 18 12.50 5.21 10.97
CA ASN A 18 13.81 5.32 11.61
C ASN A 18 14.15 3.92 12.18
N LEU A 19 15.25 3.31 11.74
CA LEU A 19 15.56 1.93 12.14
C LEU A 19 15.97 1.80 13.62
N ASN A 20 16.32 2.92 14.26
CA ASN A 20 16.62 3.00 15.69
C ASN A 20 15.38 3.35 16.53
N ASP A 21 14.33 3.88 15.90
CA ASP A 21 13.05 4.19 16.55
C ASP A 21 11.89 3.98 15.56
N TRP A 22 11.29 2.80 15.61
CA TRP A 22 10.27 2.37 14.65
C TRP A 22 8.93 3.09 14.83
N ALA A 23 8.67 3.66 16.01
CA ALA A 23 7.47 4.43 16.31
C ALA A 23 7.61 5.90 15.94
N SER A 24 8.83 6.36 15.60
CA SER A 24 9.07 7.73 15.17
C SER A 24 8.30 8.07 13.91
N ASP A 25 7.56 9.17 14.00
CA ASP A 25 6.88 9.83 12.88
C ASP A 25 7.75 10.91 12.22
N GLU A 26 9.09 10.89 12.41
CA GLU A 26 9.97 11.89 11.78
C GLU A 26 9.88 11.85 10.24
N LYS A 27 9.63 10.66 9.68
CA LYS A 27 9.50 10.45 8.23
C LYS A 27 8.05 10.58 7.81
N ASN A 28 7.82 11.50 6.87
CA ASN A 28 6.48 11.77 6.38
C ASN A 28 5.81 10.54 5.74
N ASP A 29 6.58 9.65 5.12
CA ASP A 29 6.06 8.42 4.52
C ASP A 29 5.41 7.48 5.56
N HIS A 30 5.86 7.50 6.83
CA HIS A 30 5.21 6.74 7.90
C HIS A 30 3.82 7.30 8.24
N LYS A 31 3.71 8.63 8.32
CA LYS A 31 2.43 9.32 8.56
C LYS A 31 1.43 9.04 7.44
N ILE A 32 1.87 9.23 6.20
CA ILE A 32 1.04 8.96 5.02
C ILE A 32 0.59 7.50 5.00
N ALA A 33 1.48 6.55 5.27
CA ALA A 33 1.13 5.14 5.31
C ALA A 33 0.04 4.85 6.38
N THR A 34 0.14 5.47 7.55
CA THR A 34 -0.87 5.38 8.62
C THR A 34 -2.22 5.93 8.17
N ASP A 35 -2.26 7.09 7.53
CA ASP A 35 -3.48 7.66 6.96
C ASP A 35 -4.10 6.73 5.89
N MET A 36 -3.26 6.11 5.05
CA MET A 36 -3.72 5.15 4.04
C MET A 36 -4.27 3.86 4.67
N VAL A 37 -3.73 3.41 5.80
CA VAL A 37 -4.31 2.27 6.55
C VAL A 37 -5.72 2.61 7.02
N ALA A 38 -5.90 3.79 7.61
CA ALA A 38 -7.21 4.26 8.05
C ALA A 38 -8.20 4.38 6.87
N MET A 39 -7.73 4.92 5.74
CA MET A 39 -8.51 5.02 4.51
C MET A 39 -8.98 3.65 4.00
N VAL A 40 -8.09 2.64 3.94
CA VAL A 40 -8.45 1.28 3.51
C VAL A 40 -9.47 0.64 4.45
N GLY A 41 -9.35 0.86 5.76
CA GLY A 41 -10.34 0.45 6.75
C GLY A 41 -11.71 1.04 6.43
N LYS A 42 -11.78 2.37 6.28
CA LYS A 42 -13.00 3.10 5.92
C LYS A 42 -13.63 2.61 4.62
N ILE A 43 -12.84 2.41 3.57
CA ILE A 43 -13.35 1.92 2.29
C ILE A 43 -13.98 0.52 2.46
N ASN A 44 -13.31 -0.38 3.17
CA ASN A 44 -13.80 -1.74 3.33
C ASN A 44 -15.04 -1.81 4.22
N ASP A 45 -15.03 -1.10 5.34
CA ASP A 45 -15.98 -1.32 6.43
C ASP A 45 -17.17 -0.36 6.37
N GLU A 46 -17.05 0.76 5.66
CA GLU A 46 -18.15 1.71 5.44
C GLU A 46 -18.61 1.70 3.98
N VAL A 47 -17.69 2.01 3.04
CA VAL A 47 -18.08 2.24 1.64
C VAL A 47 -18.53 0.95 0.96
N ILE A 48 -17.66 -0.07 0.90
CA ILE A 48 -17.98 -1.35 0.27
C ILE A 48 -19.09 -2.06 1.04
N ALA A 49 -19.07 -1.95 2.37
CA ALA A 49 -20.08 -2.56 3.22
C ALA A 49 -21.49 -2.04 2.94
N ALA A 50 -21.65 -0.77 2.57
CA ALA A 50 -22.93 -0.13 2.30
C ALA A 50 -23.43 -0.31 0.85
N LEU A 51 -22.64 -0.85 -0.07
CA LEU A 51 -23.06 -1.00 -1.47
C LEU A 51 -24.21 -2.03 -1.61
N PRO A 52 -25.34 -1.66 -2.24
CA PRO A 52 -26.49 -2.56 -2.41
C PRO A 52 -26.14 -3.85 -3.16
N SER A 53 -25.21 -3.78 -4.12
CA SER A 53 -24.71 -4.94 -4.88
C SER A 53 -24.08 -6.04 -4.01
N TYR A 54 -23.70 -5.71 -2.77
CA TYR A 54 -23.13 -6.65 -1.81
C TYR A 54 -24.05 -6.91 -0.60
N ALA A 55 -25.28 -6.37 -0.59
CA ALA A 55 -26.20 -6.49 0.55
C ALA A 55 -26.60 -7.94 0.87
N THR A 56 -26.70 -8.79 -0.16
CA THR A 56 -27.08 -10.21 -0.04
C THR A 56 -25.88 -11.16 -0.07
N LYS A 57 -24.64 -10.62 -0.08
CA LYS A 57 -23.42 -11.43 -0.15
C LYS A 57 -22.90 -11.73 1.25
N ASP A 58 -22.74 -13.01 1.57
CA ASP A 58 -22.13 -13.46 2.82
C ASP A 58 -20.68 -12.98 2.97
N ARG A 59 -19.98 -12.79 1.85
CA ARG A 59 -18.62 -12.23 1.80
C ARG A 59 -18.56 -11.03 0.89
N LYS A 60 -18.24 -9.87 1.48
CA LYS A 60 -18.01 -8.62 0.76
C LYS A 60 -16.56 -8.58 0.26
N PRO A 61 -16.29 -8.07 -0.95
CA PRO A 61 -14.93 -7.88 -1.41
C PRO A 61 -14.22 -6.89 -0.47
N ARG A 62 -12.90 -7.04 -0.35
CA ARG A 62 -12.06 -6.11 0.39
C ARG A 62 -10.92 -5.65 -0.49
N ILE A 63 -10.57 -4.38 -0.37
CA ILE A 63 -9.37 -3.82 -0.96
C ILE A 63 -8.22 -3.85 0.04
N GLY A 64 -7.00 -3.86 -0.48
CA GLY A 64 -5.79 -3.67 0.29
C GLY A 64 -4.79 -2.82 -0.49
N CYS A 65 -3.62 -2.59 0.09
CA CYS A 65 -2.61 -1.71 -0.49
C CYS A 65 -2.24 -2.14 -1.93
N SER A 66 -2.23 -3.45 -2.22
CA SER A 66 -1.88 -4.01 -3.53
C SER A 66 -2.92 -3.74 -4.61
N THR A 67 -4.17 -3.46 -4.23
CA THR A 67 -5.24 -3.10 -5.16
C THR A 67 -4.86 -1.85 -5.97
N CYS A 68 -4.21 -0.87 -5.32
CA CYS A 68 -3.83 0.38 -5.96
C CYS A 68 -2.33 0.46 -6.27
N HIS A 69 -1.47 0.13 -5.30
CA HIS A 69 -0.02 0.35 -5.40
C HIS A 69 0.68 -0.63 -6.33
N ARG A 70 0.25 -1.90 -6.36
CA ARG A 70 0.75 -2.91 -7.31
C ARG A 70 2.30 -3.01 -7.37
N GLY A 71 2.98 -2.79 -6.26
CA GLY A 71 4.45 -2.82 -6.17
C GLY A 71 5.12 -1.46 -6.36
N GLU A 72 4.37 -0.37 -6.42
CA GLU A 72 4.87 1.00 -6.62
C GLU A 72 4.44 1.91 -5.46
N ALA A 73 5.33 2.83 -5.06
CA ALA A 73 5.06 3.71 -3.92
C ALA A 73 3.90 4.66 -4.18
N HIS A 74 3.65 5.02 -5.44
CA HIS A 74 2.58 5.93 -5.85
C HIS A 74 1.66 5.28 -6.90
N PRO A 75 0.36 5.12 -6.61
CA PRO A 75 -0.61 4.58 -7.55
C PRO A 75 -0.81 5.48 -8.77
N GLY A 76 -1.08 4.89 -9.94
CA GLY A 76 -1.62 5.63 -11.08
C GLY A 76 -0.65 6.55 -11.82
N ARG A 77 0.67 6.30 -11.78
CA ARG A 77 1.61 7.02 -12.66
C ARG A 77 1.12 6.88 -14.13
N PRO A 78 0.93 7.99 -14.86
CA PRO A 78 0.39 7.95 -16.20
C PRO A 78 1.38 7.22 -17.12
N ASN A 79 0.94 6.09 -17.67
CA ASN A 79 1.57 5.38 -18.79
C ASN A 79 3.06 5.03 -18.64
N GLY A 80 3.36 3.88 -18.03
CA GLY A 80 4.52 3.05 -18.44
C GLY A 80 5.92 3.55 -18.10
N ALA A 81 6.10 4.73 -17.49
CA ALA A 81 7.40 5.13 -16.98
C ALA A 81 7.72 4.38 -15.68
N ARG A 82 8.25 3.16 -15.81
CA ARG A 82 9.19 2.64 -14.81
C ARG A 82 10.27 3.72 -14.62
N PRO A 83 10.62 4.15 -13.39
CA PRO A 83 11.85 4.91 -13.21
C PRO A 83 12.98 4.08 -13.80
N ALA A 84 13.65 4.60 -14.82
CA ALA A 84 14.91 4.05 -15.26
C ALA A 84 15.90 4.20 -14.08
N GLY A 85 16.34 3.07 -13.52
CA GLY A 85 17.51 3.03 -12.65
C GLY A 85 17.26 3.25 -11.16
N GLY A 86 16.97 2.16 -10.46
CA GLY A 86 17.65 1.87 -9.19
C GLY A 86 18.62 0.72 -9.42
N PRO A 87 19.88 0.75 -8.94
CA PRO A 87 20.85 -0.29 -9.25
C PRO A 87 20.46 -1.60 -8.56
N GLY A 88 20.35 -2.70 -9.32
CA GLY A 88 20.53 -4.06 -8.77
C GLY A 88 19.30 -4.93 -8.50
N GLY A 89 18.13 -4.67 -9.09
CA GLY A 89 17.02 -5.65 -9.02
C GLY A 89 17.17 -6.74 -10.11
N PRO A 90 17.32 -8.04 -9.78
CA PRO A 90 17.37 -9.07 -10.80
C PRO A 90 16.03 -9.15 -11.56
N PRO A 91 16.05 -9.55 -12.85
CA PRO A 91 14.84 -9.77 -13.62
C PRO A 91 14.02 -10.87 -12.94
N ARG A 92 12.75 -10.57 -12.67
CA ARG A 92 11.80 -11.59 -12.21
C ARG A 92 11.35 -12.37 -13.45
N ASN A 93 11.52 -13.69 -13.38
CA ASN A 93 11.11 -14.69 -14.37
C ASN A 93 9.61 -14.65 -14.63
#